data_AF-A0A1V4GM66-F1
#
_entry.id   AF-A0A1V4GM66-F1
#
_cell.length_a   1.000
_cell.length_b   1.000
_cell.length_c   1.000
_cell.angle_alpha   90.00
_cell.angle_beta   90.00
_cell.angle_gamma   90.00
#
_symmetry.space_group_name_H-M   'P 1'
#
loop_
_entity.id
_entity.type
_entity.pdbx_description
1 polymer ?
#
loop_
_entity_poly.entity_id
_entity_poly.type
_entity_poly.pdbx_seq_one_letter_code
_entity_poly.pdbx_strand_id
1 'polypeptide(L)'
;DLGVGSPKDGDENTLLAPVEINFGESCIYLFGDTFGQEDEAWCQGQVLGISYTEFFGVPITLFDVAILREHNAEAFVVRIAAVSNEQNSQIQVQDYIQANIWLQVAIYADNQQK
;
A
#
# COMPACT_ATOMS: atom_id res chain seq x y z
N ASP A 1 -35.43 -11.83 11.62
CA ASP A 1 -34.65 -12.78 12.42
C ASP A 1 -34.25 -13.94 11.52
N LEU A 2 -33.07 -13.86 10.93
CA LEU A 2 -32.51 -14.87 10.03
C LEU A 2 -31.18 -15.30 10.65
N GLY A 3 -31.23 -16.40 11.41
CA GLY A 3 -30.08 -16.95 12.13
C GLY A 3 -29.02 -17.47 11.16
N VAL A 4 -27.92 -16.74 11.06
CA VAL A 4 -26.68 -17.24 10.45
C VAL A 4 -25.95 -18.03 11.54
N GLY A 5 -25.95 -19.35 11.42
CA GLY A 5 -25.21 -20.23 12.32
C GLY A 5 -23.71 -20.06 12.11
N SER A 6 -23.00 -19.69 13.16
CA SER A 6 -21.53 -19.79 13.20
C SER A 6 -21.09 -21.24 12.94
N PRO A 7 -19.97 -21.48 12.23
CA PRO A 7 -19.44 -22.83 12.07
C PRO A 7 -19.16 -23.43 13.45
N LYS A 8 -19.55 -24.69 13.66
CA LYS A 8 -19.15 -25.43 14.86
C LYS A 8 -17.76 -26.00 14.62
N ASP A 9 -16.76 -25.41 15.28
CA ASP A 9 -15.40 -25.94 15.33
C ASP A 9 -15.44 -27.35 15.92
N GLY A 10 -15.10 -28.38 15.13
CA GLY A 10 -14.98 -29.75 15.66
C GLY A 10 -15.18 -30.94 14.72
N ASP A 11 -15.29 -30.78 13.39
CA ASP A 11 -15.33 -31.94 12.48
C ASP A 11 -13.97 -32.14 11.79
N GLU A 12 -13.18 -33.07 12.32
CA GLU A 12 -11.82 -33.43 11.88
C GLU A 12 -11.75 -33.92 10.42
N ASN A 13 -12.91 -34.22 9.79
CA ASN A 13 -13.01 -34.67 8.40
C ASN A 13 -13.47 -33.61 7.40
N THR A 14 -13.67 -32.36 7.83
CA THR A 14 -13.99 -31.28 6.89
C THR A 14 -12.70 -30.72 6.31
N LEU A 15 -12.43 -31.01 5.03
CA LEU A 15 -11.39 -30.32 4.26
C LEU A 15 -11.76 -28.84 4.19
N LEU A 16 -11.13 -28.02 5.04
CA LEU A 16 -11.24 -26.57 4.97
C LEU A 16 -10.75 -26.13 3.59
N ALA A 17 -11.63 -25.52 2.81
CA ALA A 17 -11.23 -24.85 1.59
C ALA A 17 -10.19 -23.77 1.95
N PRO A 18 -9.15 -23.54 1.12
CA PRO A 18 -8.19 -22.47 1.36
C PRO A 18 -8.94 -21.15 1.58
N VAL A 19 -8.68 -20.50 2.71
CA VAL A 19 -9.21 -19.16 2.94
C VAL A 19 -8.40 -18.21 2.08
N GLU A 20 -9.03 -17.64 1.06
CA GLU A 20 -8.44 -16.59 0.24
C GLU A 20 -8.59 -15.26 0.99
N ILE A 21 -7.47 -14.66 1.38
CA ILE A 21 -7.43 -13.36 2.04
C ILE A 21 -7.01 -12.32 1.00
N ASN A 22 -7.89 -11.37 0.71
CA ASN A 22 -7.58 -10.24 -0.17
C ASN A 22 -6.82 -9.16 0.62
N PHE A 23 -5.52 -9.02 0.35
CA PHE A 23 -4.66 -8.02 0.98
C PHE A 23 -4.61 -6.68 0.24
N GLY A 24 -5.42 -6.46 -0.81
CA GLY A 24 -5.37 -5.22 -1.59
C GLY A 24 -5.50 -3.97 -0.73
N GLU A 25 -6.39 -3.99 0.26
CA GLU A 25 -6.62 -2.85 1.17
C GLU A 25 -5.67 -2.84 2.39
N SER A 26 -4.69 -3.75 2.46
CA SER A 26 -3.78 -3.87 3.60
C SER A 26 -2.42 -3.22 3.29
N CYS A 27 -1.80 -2.59 4.30
CA CYS A 27 -0.35 -2.42 4.29
C CYS A 27 0.29 -3.49 5.19
N ILE A 28 1.17 -4.30 4.61
CA ILE A 28 1.84 -5.41 5.29
C ILE A 28 3.22 -4.94 5.73
N TYR A 29 3.50 -5.08 7.03
CA TYR A 29 4.78 -4.76 7.63
C TYR A 29 5.52 -6.04 7.97
N LEU A 30 6.77 -6.16 7.51
CA LEU A 30 7.68 -7.20 7.98
C LEU A 30 8.52 -6.62 9.12
N PHE A 31 8.14 -6.97 10.35
CA PHE A 31 8.89 -6.58 11.53
C PHE A 31 10.11 -7.49 11.71
N GLY A 32 11.29 -6.87 11.80
CA GLY A 32 12.53 -7.53 12.14
C GLY A 32 12.85 -7.49 13.63
N ASP A 33 13.21 -8.63 14.22
CA ASP A 33 13.66 -8.70 15.63
C ASP A 33 15.15 -8.36 15.82
N THR A 34 15.88 -8.20 14.71
CA THR A 34 17.34 -8.05 14.69
C THR A 34 17.74 -6.60 14.38
N PHE A 35 18.65 -6.05 15.18
CA PHE A 35 19.15 -4.68 15.02
C PHE A 35 19.86 -4.50 13.66
N GLY A 36 19.39 -3.58 12.84
CA GLY A 36 19.90 -3.36 11.47
C GLY A 36 19.11 -4.09 10.38
N GLN A 37 18.00 -4.75 10.71
CA GLN A 37 17.01 -5.17 9.73
C GLN A 37 16.22 -3.94 9.27
N GLU A 38 16.17 -3.73 7.96
CA GLU A 38 15.39 -2.64 7.36
C GLU A 38 13.91 -3.07 7.36
N ASP A 39 13.04 -2.28 7.99
CA ASP A 39 11.60 -2.58 8.04
C ASP A 39 10.97 -2.36 6.65
N GLU A 40 10.45 -3.43 6.05
CA GLU A 40 9.76 -3.38 4.76
C GLU A 40 8.25 -3.19 4.96
N ALA A 41 7.68 -2.26 4.19
CA ALA A 41 6.23 -2.06 4.10
C ALA A 41 5.76 -2.20 2.66
N TRP A 42 4.77 -3.08 2.46
CA TRP A 42 4.04 -3.20 1.20
C TRP A 42 2.68 -2.54 1.36
N CYS A 43 2.47 -1.41 0.67
CA CYS A 43 1.18 -0.76 0.63
C CYS A 43 0.67 -0.65 -0.82
N GLN A 44 -0.66 -0.75 -0.99
CA GLN A 44 -1.32 -0.36 -2.23
C GLN A 44 -1.62 1.15 -2.18
N GLY A 45 -1.53 1.82 -3.32
CA GLY A 45 -1.92 3.22 -3.45
C GLY A 45 -2.70 3.48 -4.73
N GLN A 46 -3.55 4.50 -4.70
CA GLN A 46 -4.35 4.90 -5.86
C GLN A 46 -3.75 6.14 -6.52
N VAL A 47 -3.61 6.12 -7.84
CA VAL A 47 -3.12 7.27 -8.63
C VAL A 47 -4.19 8.36 -8.66
N LEU A 48 -3.86 9.54 -8.14
CA LEU A 48 -4.71 10.73 -8.15
C LEU A 48 -4.39 11.68 -9.29
N GLY A 49 -3.12 11.72 -9.71
CA GLY A 49 -2.64 12.67 -10.70
C GLY A 49 -1.41 12.15 -11.44
N ILE A 50 -1.28 12.59 -12.69
CA ILE A 50 -0.15 12.27 -13.55
C ILE A 50 0.39 13.59 -14.09
N SER A 51 1.69 13.78 -13.98
CA SER A 51 2.42 14.89 -14.60
C SER A 51 3.71 14.39 -15.21
N TYR A 52 4.34 15.24 -16.03
CA TYR A 52 5.52 14.88 -16.79
C TYR A 52 6.62 15.91 -16.55
N THR A 53 7.85 15.44 -16.44
CA THR A 53 9.04 16.28 -16.30
C THR A 53 10.23 15.63 -17.01
N GLU A 54 11.36 16.31 -17.00
CA GLU A 54 12.63 15.77 -17.45
C GLU A 54 13.69 15.96 -16.36
N PHE A 55 14.49 14.93 -16.11
CA PHE A 55 15.67 14.99 -15.24
C PHE A 55 16.89 14.53 -16.02
N PHE A 56 17.89 15.40 -16.16
CA PHE A 56 19.13 15.11 -16.89
C PHE A 56 18.91 14.55 -18.31
N GLY A 57 17.94 15.08 -19.05
CA GLY A 57 17.60 14.59 -20.40
C GLY A 57 16.76 13.32 -20.42
N VAL A 58 16.41 12.76 -19.26
CA VAL A 58 15.57 11.56 -19.14
C VAL A 58 14.13 11.99 -18.88
N PRO A 59 13.17 11.60 -19.75
CA PRO A 59 11.76 11.88 -19.51
C PRO A 59 11.26 11.05 -18.32
N ILE A 60 10.60 11.73 -17.38
CA ILE A 60 10.06 11.16 -16.14
C ILE A 60 8.55 11.41 -16.08
N THR A 61 7.80 10.35 -15.79
CA THR A 61 6.39 10.42 -15.41
C THR A 61 6.31 10.49 -13.89
N LEU A 62 5.55 11.44 -13.37
CA LEU A 62 5.30 11.64 -11.96
C LEU A 62 3.87 11.23 -11.64
N PHE A 63 3.71 10.31 -10.68
CA PHE A 63 2.42 9.85 -10.18
C PHE A 63 2.22 10.42 -8.78
N ASP A 64 1.12 11.14 -8.57
CA ASP A 64 0.64 11.49 -7.24
C ASP A 64 -0.24 10.34 -6.75
N VAL A 65 0.16 9.68 -5.66
CA VAL A 65 -0.40 8.39 -5.22
C VAL A 65 -0.87 8.52 -3.78
N ALA A 66 -2.16 8.28 -3.55
CA ALA A 66 -2.72 8.22 -2.20
C ALA A 66 -2.51 6.82 -1.60
N ILE A 67 -1.83 6.77 -0.47
CA ILE A 67 -1.70 5.60 0.38
C ILE A 67 -2.74 5.73 1.49
N LEU A 68 -3.70 4.81 1.52
CA LEU A 68 -4.79 4.78 2.51
C LEU A 68 -4.46 3.72 3.57
N ARG A 69 -4.52 4.09 4.85
CA ARG A 69 -4.27 3.18 5.96
C ARG A 69 -5.54 2.56 6.53
N GLU A 70 -6.59 3.36 6.74
CA GLU A 70 -7.85 2.94 7.38
C GLU A 70 -9.03 3.82 6.92
N HIS A 71 -10.26 3.35 7.16
CA HIS A 71 -11.48 4.12 6.89
C HIS A 71 -11.47 5.43 7.72
N ASN A 72 -11.72 6.58 7.08
CA ASN A 72 -11.66 7.94 7.66
C ASN A 72 -10.27 8.47 8.06
N ALA A 73 -9.18 7.80 7.69
CA ALA A 73 -7.84 8.38 7.81
C ALA A 73 -7.62 9.48 6.76
N GLU A 74 -6.87 10.53 7.12
CA GLU A 74 -6.35 11.47 6.13
C GLU A 74 -5.40 10.73 5.17
N ALA A 75 -5.60 10.94 3.88
CA ALA A 75 -4.79 10.27 2.86
C ALA A 75 -3.34 10.77 2.94
N PHE A 76 -2.38 9.84 2.98
CA PHE A 76 -0.98 10.16 2.80
C PHE A 76 -0.65 10.12 1.31
N VAL A 77 -0.37 11.29 0.72
CA VAL A 77 -0.06 11.38 -0.72
C VAL A 77 1.44 11.45 -0.92
N VAL A 78 1.97 10.52 -1.71
CA VAL A 78 3.37 10.50 -2.14
C VAL A 78 3.47 10.77 -3.63
N ARG A 79 4.54 11.45 -4.04
CA ARG A 79 4.89 11.59 -5.46
C ARG A 79 5.93 10.54 -5.84
N ILE A 80 5.56 9.67 -6.76
CA ILE A 80 6.43 8.61 -7.29
C ILE A 80 6.92 9.04 -8.67
N ALA A 81 8.24 9.04 -8.85
CA ALA A 81 8.85 9.29 -10.15
C ALA A 81 9.22 7.97 -10.82
N ALA A 82 8.83 7.81 -12.08
CA ALA A 82 9.22 6.67 -12.90
C ALA A 82 9.72 7.14 -14.26
N VAL A 83 10.70 6.45 -14.84
CA VAL A 83 11.13 6.72 -16.21
C VAL A 83 9.93 6.57 -17.14
N SER A 84 9.73 7.55 -18.02
CA SER A 84 8.68 7.48 -19.03
C SER A 84 9.03 6.40 -20.04
N ASN A 85 8.29 5.30 -20.02
CA ASN A 85 8.39 4.20 -20.96
C ASN A 85 6.98 3.67 -21.31
N GLU A 86 6.89 2.74 -22.25
CA GLU A 86 5.61 2.21 -22.72
C GLU A 86 4.77 1.62 -21.57
N GLN A 87 5.40 0.86 -20.67
CA GLN A 87 4.73 0.22 -19.52
C GLN A 87 4.15 1.26 -18.54
N ASN A 88 4.97 2.21 -18.10
CA ASN A 88 4.54 3.24 -17.14
C ASN A 88 3.55 4.22 -17.76
N SER A 89 3.56 4.41 -19.08
CA SER A 89 2.60 5.26 -19.77
C SER A 89 1.17 4.71 -19.81
N GLN A 90 0.99 3.41 -19.53
CA GLN A 90 -0.35 2.79 -19.46
C GLN A 90 -1.07 3.06 -18.15
N ILE A 91 -0.36 3.50 -17.10
CA ILE A 91 -0.94 3.80 -15.79
C ILE A 91 -1.82 5.04 -15.92
N GLN A 92 -3.07 4.93 -15.45
CA GLN A 92 -4.07 5.99 -15.51
C GLN A 92 -4.44 6.50 -14.11
N VAL A 93 -5.04 7.68 -14.06
CA VAL A 93 -5.68 8.17 -12.83
C VAL A 93 -6.79 7.19 -12.44
N GLN A 94 -6.92 6.93 -11.13
CA GLN A 94 -7.72 5.89 -10.50
C GLN A 94 -7.15 4.46 -10.54
N ASP A 95 -6.08 4.20 -11.28
CA ASP A 95 -5.41 2.90 -11.20
C ASP A 95 -4.79 2.70 -9.82
N TYR A 96 -4.82 1.46 -9.37
CA TYR A 96 -4.08 1.05 -8.19
C TYR A 96 -2.71 0.52 -8.59
N ILE A 97 -1.70 1.00 -7.89
CA ILE A 97 -0.33 0.54 -8.03
C ILE A 97 0.17 -0.06 -6.72
N GLN A 98 1.08 -1.02 -6.82
CA GLN A 98 1.80 -1.60 -5.70
C GLN A 98 3.27 -1.25 -5.82
N ALA A 99 3.87 -0.82 -4.72
CA ALA A 99 5.28 -0.46 -4.68
C ALA A 99 5.91 -0.88 -3.34
N ASN A 100 7.20 -1.13 -3.38
CA ASN A 100 8.04 -1.24 -2.19
C ASN A 100 8.54 0.17 -1.89
N ILE A 101 8.12 0.75 -0.77
CA ILE A 101 8.53 2.10 -0.38
C ILE A 101 9.35 2.00 0.90
N TRP A 102 10.59 2.47 0.84
CA TRP A 102 11.46 2.64 2.00
C TRP A 102 11.35 4.09 2.48
N LEU A 103 10.87 4.29 3.71
CA LEU A 103 10.71 5.62 4.31
C LEU A 103 11.48 5.68 5.63
N GLN A 104 12.45 6.59 5.71
CA GLN A 104 13.06 6.96 6.99
C GLN A 104 12.39 8.24 7.51
N VAL A 105 11.68 8.13 8.63
CA VAL A 105 10.96 9.25 9.24
C VAL A 105 11.45 9.45 10.67
N ALA A 106 11.70 10.70 11.06
CA ALA A 106 11.95 11.07 12.45
C ALA A 106 10.62 11.51 13.09
N ILE A 107 10.20 10.81 14.16
CA ILE A 107 9.02 11.19 14.95
C ILE A 107 9.50 12.11 16.08
N TYR A 108 9.11 13.39 16.02
CA TYR A 108 9.39 14.35 17.08
C TYR A 108 8.21 14.42 18.05
N ALA A 109 8.50 14.33 19.35
CA ALA A 109 7.49 14.36 20.42
C ALA A 109 6.61 15.62 20.39
N ASP A 110 7.16 16.74 19.93
CA ASP A 110 6.44 18.02 19.85
C ASP A 110 5.29 18.00 18.82
N ASN A 111 5.31 17.08 17.85
CA ASN A 111 4.24 16.92 16.85
C ASN A 111 3.03 16.13 17.40
N GLN A 112 3.04 15.72 18.66
CA GLN A 112 1.97 14.92 19.28
C GLN A 112 1.03 15.72 20.19
N GLN A 113 1.26 17.03 20.38
CA GLN A 113 0.31 17.88 21.09
C GLN A 113 -0.83 18.29 20.15
N LYS A 114 -1.95 17.56 20.23
CA LYS A 114 -3.26 18.00 19.74
C LYS A 114 -4.02 18.73 20.85
#